data_AF-A0A9N9C064-F1
#
_entry.id   AF-A0A9N9C064-F1
#
_cell.length_a   1.000
_cell.length_b   1.000
_cell.length_c   1.000
_cell.angle_alpha   90.00
_cell.angle_beta   90.00
_cell.angle_gamma   90.00
#
_symmetry.space_group_name_H-M   'P 1'
#
loop_
_entity.id
_entity.type
_entity.pdbx_description
1 polymer ?
#
loop_
_entity_poly.entity_id
_entity_poly.type
_entity_poly.pdbx_seq_one_letter_code
_entity_poly.pdbx_strand_id
1 'polypeptide(L)'
;NLIQPMRSCLKHALNKCSVTIETFVKLLSAYSTVSPSEKINIFGDVMLEELKTTLRGSRIRMNRDTLIIILQLVLWDLQPSVRPLFRSIEEKIYDSSTTSPSIKKNKRNNPISSTFSQQERLPSTTRPSYFINVSDNLFDDFVSFLENPPITKQYSKKEFKVGVCLSQLVVSMCNQKYDLLKKIFLSPKPTDSRRTIRLLNWILLGISTTTDTSTELITSSFDFQDEIMDLLSDSLKHPFNEVVAGDLNYLYTPSGELAYLSFILVKIWTILYDHKITERRFWNSIWPSIKKQLFGSIVERDVQPNGIAYWEMFMDLITFLHLNGSDIVWLYSQEWCTILDSLIHEEESTIPTNSSMEFLHKVQKARSMFDNPPLKVQNDMLIAQLYLEMREAMRIYCEISSSGVESFNERRL
;
A
#
# COMPACT_ATOMS: atom_id res chain seq x y z
N ASN A 1 24.95 7.59 -34.30
CA ASN A 1 24.33 6.61 -33.39
C ASN A 1 24.39 7.16 -31.96
N LEU A 2 23.41 7.99 -31.55
CA LEU A 2 23.42 8.75 -30.28
C LEU A 2 22.79 8.01 -29.09
N ILE A 3 22.22 6.84 -29.34
CA ILE A 3 21.44 6.06 -28.36
C ILE A 3 22.27 5.72 -27.12
N GLN A 4 23.50 5.22 -27.29
CA GLN A 4 24.34 4.84 -26.15
C GLN A 4 24.75 6.04 -25.28
N PRO A 5 25.24 7.16 -25.84
CA PRO A 5 25.44 8.39 -25.07
C PRO A 5 24.18 8.87 -24.32
N MET A 6 23.00 8.82 -24.95
CA MET A 6 21.74 9.21 -24.32
C MET A 6 21.36 8.30 -23.14
N ARG A 7 21.56 6.99 -23.29
CA ARG A 7 21.38 6.02 -22.20
C ARG A 7 22.30 6.30 -21.02
N SER A 8 23.60 6.53 -21.28
CA SER A 8 24.58 6.85 -20.24
C SER A 8 24.26 8.16 -19.52
N CYS A 9 23.83 9.18 -20.25
CA CYS A 9 23.42 10.46 -19.69
C CYS A 9 22.20 10.30 -18.77
N LEU A 10 21.17 9.57 -19.20
CA LEU A 10 19.99 9.32 -18.38
C LEU A 10 20.33 8.51 -17.13
N LYS A 11 21.15 7.45 -17.24
CA LYS A 11 21.62 6.69 -16.07
C LYS A 11 22.38 7.56 -15.08
N HIS A 12 23.21 8.48 -15.57
CA HIS A 12 23.89 9.45 -14.71
C HIS A 12 22.87 10.37 -14.01
N ALA A 13 21.91 10.92 -14.76
CA ALA A 13 20.87 11.80 -14.21
C ALA A 13 20.03 11.12 -13.12
N LEU A 14 19.62 9.86 -13.34
CA LEU A 14 18.84 9.07 -12.37
C LEU A 14 19.64 8.79 -11.09
N ASN A 15 20.95 8.54 -11.21
CA ASN A 15 21.78 8.11 -10.09
C ASN A 15 22.50 9.25 -9.35
N LYS A 16 22.67 10.42 -9.99
CA LYS A 16 23.53 11.51 -9.47
C LYS A 16 22.86 12.89 -9.45
N CYS A 17 21.71 13.07 -10.09
CA CYS A 17 21.06 14.38 -10.19
C CYS A 17 19.70 14.40 -9.45
N SER A 18 19.31 15.59 -9.00
CA SER A 18 17.97 15.88 -8.51
C SER A 18 17.09 16.33 -9.68
N VAL A 19 16.41 15.38 -10.34
CA VAL A 19 15.58 15.67 -11.51
C VAL A 19 14.11 15.67 -11.09
N THR A 20 13.32 16.62 -11.59
CA THR A 20 11.88 16.69 -11.30
C THR A 20 11.07 15.77 -12.21
N ILE A 21 9.87 15.39 -11.78
CA ILE A 21 8.93 14.62 -12.60
C ILE A 21 8.62 15.34 -13.92
N GLU A 22 8.45 16.66 -13.89
CA GLU A 22 8.18 17.49 -15.07
C GLU A 22 9.32 17.41 -16.10
N THR A 23 10.57 17.42 -15.63
CA THR A 23 11.74 17.26 -16.50
C THR A 23 11.74 15.91 -17.22
N PHE A 24 11.35 14.83 -16.53
CA PHE A 24 11.26 13.51 -17.15
C PHE A 24 10.10 13.39 -18.14
N VAL A 25 8.92 13.96 -17.84
CA VAL A 25 7.82 14.02 -18.80
C VAL A 25 8.26 14.78 -20.06
N LYS A 26 8.95 15.92 -19.90
CA LYS A 26 9.48 16.69 -21.03
C LYS A 26 10.47 15.90 -21.86
N LEU A 27 11.38 15.17 -21.22
CA LEU A 27 12.35 14.32 -21.90
C LEU A 27 11.67 13.19 -22.69
N LEU A 28 10.71 12.50 -22.08
CA LEU A 28 9.94 11.42 -22.72
C LEU A 28 9.17 11.93 -23.94
N SER A 29 8.46 13.05 -23.78
CA SER A 29 7.70 13.69 -24.86
C SER A 29 8.62 14.16 -25.99
N ALA A 30 9.70 14.86 -25.68
CA ALA A 30 10.66 15.34 -26.67
C ALA A 30 11.33 14.21 -27.47
N TYR A 31 11.59 13.05 -26.84
CA TYR A 31 12.10 11.90 -27.58
C TYR A 31 11.07 11.34 -28.55
N SER A 32 9.82 11.24 -28.11
CA SER A 32 8.75 10.68 -28.93
C SER A 32 8.41 11.51 -30.16
N THR A 33 8.64 12.83 -30.12
CA THR A 33 8.49 13.70 -31.30
C THR A 33 9.62 13.52 -32.30
N VAL A 34 10.84 13.22 -31.82
CA VAL A 34 12.03 13.05 -32.67
C VAL A 34 12.12 11.63 -33.26
N SER A 35 11.64 10.61 -32.56
CA SER A 35 11.63 9.21 -33.03
C SER A 35 10.22 8.58 -32.94
N PRO A 36 9.23 9.08 -33.71
CA PRO A 36 7.84 8.59 -33.65
C PRO A 36 7.67 7.17 -34.21
N SER A 37 8.65 6.68 -34.98
CA SER A 37 8.65 5.33 -35.58
C SER A 37 9.09 4.21 -34.63
N GLU A 38 9.72 4.54 -33.51
CA GLU A 38 10.13 3.54 -32.53
C GLU A 38 8.93 3.14 -31.66
N LYS A 39 8.53 1.86 -31.74
CA LYS A 39 7.47 1.29 -30.88
C LYS A 39 7.82 1.33 -29.39
N ILE A 40 9.09 1.51 -29.05
CA ILE A 40 9.62 1.42 -27.69
C ILE A 40 10.36 2.71 -27.38
N ASN A 41 10.00 3.38 -26.28
CA ASN A 41 10.69 4.59 -25.84
C ASN A 41 11.95 4.19 -25.05
N ILE A 42 13.14 4.43 -25.64
CA ILE A 42 14.43 4.06 -25.04
C ILE A 42 14.63 4.65 -23.63
N PHE A 43 14.11 5.86 -23.37
CA PHE A 43 14.19 6.45 -22.04
C PHE A 43 13.28 5.75 -21.04
N GLY A 44 12.10 5.33 -21.48
CA GLY A 44 11.22 4.45 -20.70
C GLY A 44 11.92 3.16 -20.30
N ASP A 45 12.56 2.47 -21.25
CA ASP A 45 13.30 1.23 -20.97
C ASP A 45 14.43 1.42 -19.95
N VAL A 46 15.24 2.47 -20.11
CA VAL A 46 16.32 2.77 -19.15
C VAL A 46 15.76 3.02 -17.76
N MET A 47 14.65 3.75 -17.64
CA MET A 47 14.00 3.97 -16.34
C MET A 47 13.50 2.66 -15.74
N LEU A 48 12.88 1.77 -16.53
CA LEU A 48 12.43 0.47 -16.06
C LEU A 48 13.59 -0.44 -15.65
N GLU A 49 14.70 -0.44 -16.38
CA GLU A 49 15.93 -1.16 -16.00
C GLU A 49 16.49 -0.67 -14.67
N GLU A 50 16.60 0.65 -14.48
CA GLU A 50 17.15 1.23 -13.24
C GLU A 50 16.20 1.05 -12.05
N LEU A 51 14.88 1.04 -12.27
CA LEU A 51 13.91 0.63 -11.25
C LEU A 51 14.14 -0.83 -10.84
N LYS A 52 14.28 -1.73 -11.82
CA LYS A 52 14.52 -3.16 -11.58
C LYS A 52 15.77 -3.41 -10.75
N THR A 53 16.89 -2.78 -11.13
CA THR A 53 18.16 -2.91 -10.40
C THR A 53 18.08 -2.32 -9.00
N THR A 54 17.34 -1.24 -8.81
CA THR A 54 17.14 -0.60 -7.50
C THR A 54 16.29 -1.46 -6.57
N LEU A 55 15.19 -2.03 -7.06
CA LEU A 55 14.28 -2.86 -6.27
C LEU A 55 14.90 -4.19 -5.85
N ARG A 56 15.73 -4.78 -6.71
CA ARG A 56 16.51 -5.99 -6.41
C ARG A 56 17.69 -5.77 -5.45
N GLY A 57 17.90 -4.53 -4.97
CA GLY A 57 18.91 -4.23 -3.97
C GLY A 57 20.36 -4.21 -4.48
N SER A 58 20.58 -3.88 -5.76
CA SER A 58 21.93 -3.77 -6.33
C SER A 58 22.80 -2.68 -5.66
N ARG A 59 24.13 -2.76 -5.85
CA ARG A 59 25.14 -1.92 -5.15
C ARG A 59 25.03 -0.43 -5.45
N ILE A 60 24.48 -0.04 -6.61
CA ILE A 60 24.25 1.36 -6.97
C ILE A 60 22.81 1.68 -6.61
N ARG A 61 22.62 2.34 -5.46
CA ARG A 61 21.28 2.74 -5.00
C ARG A 61 20.93 4.10 -5.56
N MET A 62 19.92 4.14 -6.42
CA MET A 62 19.19 5.35 -6.72
C MET A 62 18.70 6.00 -5.42
N ASN A 63 18.81 7.33 -5.31
CA ASN A 63 18.24 8.05 -4.17
C ASN A 63 16.72 7.76 -4.08
N ARG A 64 16.19 7.63 -2.86
CA ARG A 64 14.76 7.45 -2.59
C ARG A 64 13.89 8.54 -3.21
N ASP A 65 14.35 9.79 -3.26
CA ASP A 65 13.58 10.86 -3.91
C ASP A 65 13.41 10.60 -5.41
N THR A 66 14.50 10.24 -6.09
CA THR A 66 14.46 9.88 -7.51
C THR A 66 13.63 8.62 -7.76
N LEU A 67 13.75 7.61 -6.89
CA LEU A 67 12.93 6.40 -6.96
C LEU A 67 11.43 6.74 -6.88
N ILE A 68 11.02 7.55 -5.91
CA ILE A 68 9.63 8.01 -5.78
C ILE A 68 9.18 8.75 -7.03
N ILE A 69 10.02 9.64 -7.57
CA ILE A 69 9.71 10.41 -8.78
C ILE A 69 9.45 9.50 -9.98
N ILE A 70 10.30 8.47 -10.20
CA ILE A 70 10.10 7.55 -11.33
C ILE A 70 8.87 6.68 -11.10
N LEU A 71 8.64 6.17 -9.88
CA LEU A 71 7.44 5.39 -9.57
C LEU A 71 6.16 6.21 -9.80
N GLN A 72 6.15 7.48 -9.38
CA GLN A 72 5.04 8.41 -9.65
C GLN A 72 4.88 8.69 -11.14
N LEU A 73 5.97 8.87 -11.88
CA LEU A 73 5.95 9.08 -13.32
C LEU A 73 5.29 7.91 -14.06
N VAL A 74 5.66 6.68 -13.68
CA VAL A 74 5.04 5.46 -14.22
C VAL A 74 3.57 5.39 -13.84
N LEU A 75 3.23 5.69 -12.58
CA LEU A 75 1.84 5.67 -12.10
C LEU A 75 0.97 6.68 -12.86
N TRP A 76 1.46 7.90 -13.06
CA TRP A 76 0.75 8.96 -13.77
C TRP A 76 0.47 8.61 -15.24
N ASP A 77 1.36 7.86 -15.89
CA ASP A 77 1.16 7.43 -17.27
C ASP A 77 0.20 6.24 -17.40
N LEU A 78 0.17 5.35 -16.39
CA LEU A 78 -0.69 4.15 -16.38
C LEU A 78 -2.12 4.42 -15.87
N GLN A 79 -2.27 5.28 -14.87
CA GLN A 79 -3.55 5.46 -14.16
C GLN A 79 -4.44 6.49 -14.87
N PRO A 80 -5.64 6.12 -15.36
CA PRO A 80 -6.49 7.01 -16.15
C PRO A 80 -6.87 8.32 -15.45
N SER A 81 -7.10 8.29 -14.13
CA SER A 81 -7.50 9.47 -13.35
C SER A 81 -6.38 10.52 -13.22
N VAL A 82 -5.12 10.10 -13.26
CA VAL A 82 -3.94 10.98 -13.05
C VAL A 82 -3.26 11.32 -14.37
N ARG A 83 -3.54 10.58 -15.44
CA ARG A 83 -3.06 10.80 -16.80
C ARG A 83 -3.30 12.21 -17.35
N PRO A 84 -4.39 12.92 -17.03
CA PRO A 84 -4.56 14.31 -17.44
C PRO A 84 -3.45 15.25 -16.93
N LEU A 85 -2.92 15.03 -15.71
CA LEU A 85 -1.80 15.82 -15.19
C LEU A 85 -0.54 15.60 -16.03
N PHE A 86 -0.27 14.34 -16.40
CA PHE A 86 0.83 13.99 -17.30
C PHE A 86 0.69 14.71 -18.65
N ARG A 87 -0.50 14.63 -19.28
CA ARG A 87 -0.78 15.28 -20.57
C ARG A 87 -0.64 16.80 -20.52
N SER A 88 -1.09 17.43 -19.43
CA SER A 88 -0.97 18.88 -19.27
C SER A 88 0.49 19.38 -19.32
N ILE A 89 1.45 18.52 -18.95
CA ILE A 89 2.88 18.82 -19.04
C ILE A 89 3.39 18.60 -20.47
N GLU A 90 2.91 17.55 -21.16
CA GLU A 90 3.24 17.29 -22.56
C GLU A 90 2.78 18.44 -23.46
N GLU A 91 1.53 18.88 -23.31
CA GLU A 91 0.90 19.93 -24.13
C GLU A 91 1.68 21.26 -24.08
N LYS A 92 2.23 21.62 -22.91
CA LYS A 92 3.07 22.83 -22.76
C LYS A 92 4.31 22.83 -23.67
N ILE A 93 4.84 21.67 -24.04
CA ILE A 93 6.00 21.55 -24.94
C ILE A 93 5.58 21.89 -26.37
N TYR A 94 4.43 21.38 -26.80
CA TYR A 94 3.91 21.62 -28.13
C TYR A 94 3.51 23.09 -28.32
N ASP A 95 2.88 23.71 -27.32
CA ASP A 95 2.52 25.13 -27.37
C ASP A 95 3.76 26.03 -27.40
N SER A 96 4.79 25.72 -26.61
CA SER A 96 6.05 26.49 -26.62
C SER A 96 6.81 26.42 -27.95
N SER A 97 6.59 25.36 -28.74
CA SER A 97 7.20 25.21 -30.07
C SER A 97 6.48 25.99 -31.19
N THR A 98 5.26 26.49 -30.94
CA THR A 98 4.46 27.26 -31.92
C THR A 98 4.52 28.78 -31.72
N THR A 99 5.11 29.27 -30.64
CA THR A 99 5.38 30.70 -30.43
C THR A 99 6.81 31.09 -30.79
N SER A 100 7.07 31.27 -32.09
CA SER A 100 8.11 32.18 -32.59
C SER A 100 7.46 33.53 -32.96
N PRO A 101 8.16 34.67 -32.80
CA PRO A 101 7.54 36.00 -32.77
C PRO A 101 6.96 36.37 -34.13
N SER A 102 5.65 36.62 -34.16
CA SER A 102 4.95 37.08 -35.35
C SER A 102 5.42 38.48 -35.74
N ILE A 103 6.26 38.54 -36.78
CA ILE A 103 6.45 39.74 -37.59
C ILE A 103 5.09 40.12 -38.15
N LYS A 104 4.54 41.25 -37.70
CA LYS A 104 3.37 41.90 -38.29
C LYS A 104 3.64 42.15 -39.78
N LYS A 105 2.99 41.40 -40.67
CA LYS A 105 2.85 41.78 -42.08
C LYS A 105 1.37 41.81 -42.47
N ASN A 106 1.03 42.97 -43.03
CA ASN A 106 -0.29 43.42 -43.44
C ASN A 106 -0.98 42.50 -44.45
N LYS A 107 -2.29 42.36 -44.27
CA LYS A 107 -3.25 41.88 -45.28
C LYS A 107 -3.14 42.71 -46.57
N ARG A 108 -2.89 42.06 -47.71
CA ARG A 108 -3.43 42.48 -49.01
C ARG A 108 -3.59 41.28 -49.94
N ASN A 109 -4.72 41.26 -50.62
CA ASN A 109 -5.32 40.17 -51.39
C ASN A 109 -4.54 39.82 -52.67
N ASN A 110 -4.44 38.53 -52.99
CA ASN A 110 -4.88 37.95 -54.28
C ASN A 110 -4.75 36.40 -54.28
N PRO A 111 -5.55 35.67 -55.08
CA PRO A 111 -5.65 34.21 -55.03
C PRO A 111 -4.86 33.56 -56.17
N ILE A 112 -3.85 32.73 -55.85
CA ILE A 112 -3.31 31.74 -56.79
C ILE A 112 -2.97 30.47 -56.00
N SER A 113 -3.56 29.37 -56.45
CA SER A 113 -3.32 27.98 -56.10
C SER A 113 -1.83 27.66 -55.87
N SER A 114 -1.52 27.11 -54.69
CA SER A 114 -0.49 26.09 -54.56
C SER A 114 -0.92 25.05 -53.53
N THR A 115 -1.09 23.84 -54.05
CA THR A 115 -1.25 22.57 -53.37
C THR A 115 -0.14 22.38 -52.33
N PHE A 116 -0.45 22.68 -51.07
CA PHE A 116 0.21 22.08 -49.93
C PHE A 116 -0.89 21.43 -49.11
N SER A 117 -0.80 20.11 -49.01
CA SER A 117 -1.65 19.22 -48.23
C SER A 117 -2.04 19.86 -46.90
N GLN A 118 -3.29 20.32 -46.82
CA GLN A 118 -4.01 20.37 -45.56
C GLN A 118 -4.10 18.92 -45.06
N GLN A 119 -3.06 18.49 -44.36
CA GLN A 119 -3.23 17.46 -43.35
C GLN A 119 -4.17 18.09 -42.32
N GLU A 120 -5.44 17.73 -42.40
CA GLU A 120 -6.39 17.86 -41.32
C GLU A 120 -5.66 17.47 -40.02
N ARG A 121 -5.41 18.45 -39.15
CA ARG A 121 -5.01 18.18 -37.78
C ARG A 121 -6.18 17.47 -37.12
N LEU A 122 -6.16 16.14 -37.15
CA LEU A 122 -6.99 15.34 -36.27
C LEU A 122 -6.69 15.75 -34.82
N PRO A 123 -7.71 15.82 -33.95
CA PRO A 123 -7.49 16.01 -32.52
C PRO A 123 -6.57 14.90 -32.00
N SER A 124 -5.52 15.31 -31.30
CA SER A 124 -4.54 14.51 -30.53
C SER A 124 -4.83 13.00 -30.55
N THR A 125 -4.18 12.27 -31.45
CA THR A 125 -4.15 10.81 -31.40
C THR A 125 -3.63 10.41 -30.02
N THR A 126 -4.42 9.63 -29.28
CA THR A 126 -4.07 9.10 -27.96
C THR A 126 -2.84 8.23 -28.08
N ARG A 127 -1.67 8.84 -27.83
CA ARG A 127 -0.38 8.17 -27.77
C ARG A 127 -0.47 6.97 -26.80
N PRO A 128 0.07 5.79 -27.14
CA PRO A 128 0.21 4.70 -26.17
C PRO A 128 1.10 5.12 -24.99
N SER A 129 0.85 4.53 -23.82
CA SER A 129 1.66 4.76 -22.61
C SER A 129 3.15 4.56 -22.91
N TYR A 130 3.99 5.42 -22.34
CA TYR A 130 5.46 5.28 -22.35
C TYR A 130 5.93 4.00 -21.65
N PHE A 131 5.13 3.50 -20.72
CA PHE A 131 5.46 2.37 -19.85
C PHE A 131 4.54 1.16 -20.07
N ILE A 132 4.04 0.95 -21.30
CA ILE A 132 3.06 -0.12 -21.60
C ILE A 132 3.51 -1.55 -21.20
N ASN A 133 4.83 -1.81 -21.18
CA ASN A 133 5.41 -3.11 -20.82
C ASN A 133 5.80 -3.24 -19.33
N VAL A 134 5.44 -2.25 -18.49
CA VAL A 134 5.82 -2.23 -17.08
C VAL A 134 5.35 -3.46 -16.31
N SER A 135 4.13 -3.94 -16.57
CA SER A 135 3.58 -5.13 -15.91
C SER A 135 4.42 -6.37 -16.21
N ASP A 136 4.90 -6.51 -17.45
CA ASP A 136 5.63 -7.70 -17.89
C ASP A 136 7.08 -7.68 -17.37
N ASN A 137 7.61 -6.48 -17.11
CA ASN A 137 9.01 -6.29 -16.73
C ASN A 137 9.26 -6.20 -15.22
N LEU A 138 8.30 -5.65 -14.46
CA LEU A 138 8.49 -5.21 -13.07
C LEU A 138 7.46 -5.75 -12.07
N PHE A 139 6.37 -6.39 -12.51
CA PHE A 139 5.32 -6.84 -11.58
C PHE A 139 5.86 -7.73 -10.46
N ASP A 140 6.64 -8.76 -10.79
CA ASP A 140 7.23 -9.67 -9.80
C ASP A 140 8.23 -8.96 -8.88
N ASP A 141 8.97 -7.97 -9.41
CA ASP A 141 9.91 -7.18 -8.62
C ASP A 141 9.16 -6.26 -7.63
N PHE A 142 7.99 -5.73 -8.01
CA PHE A 142 7.13 -4.91 -7.15
C PHE A 142 6.48 -5.75 -6.07
N VAL A 143 5.91 -6.91 -6.42
CA VAL A 143 5.32 -7.86 -5.48
C VAL A 143 6.37 -8.31 -4.47
N SER A 144 7.55 -8.73 -4.93
CA SER A 144 8.64 -9.17 -4.05
C SER A 144 9.09 -8.06 -3.08
N PHE A 145 9.12 -6.80 -3.52
CA PHE A 145 9.44 -5.67 -2.65
C PHE A 145 8.37 -5.44 -1.58
N LEU A 146 7.08 -5.52 -1.95
CA LEU A 146 5.97 -5.33 -1.00
C LEU A 146 5.88 -6.48 0.02
N GLU A 147 6.15 -7.71 -0.42
CA GLU A 147 6.24 -8.90 0.43
C GLU A 147 7.39 -8.80 1.42
N ASN A 148 8.58 -8.41 0.97
CA ASN A 148 9.79 -8.42 1.80
C ASN A 148 10.69 -7.24 1.47
N PRO A 149 10.35 -6.04 1.97
CA PRO A 149 11.09 -4.83 1.62
C PRO A 149 12.51 -4.87 2.22
N PRO A 150 13.49 -4.20 1.60
CA PRO A 150 14.86 -4.19 2.09
C PRO A 150 14.94 -3.66 3.53
N ILE A 151 15.67 -4.37 4.40
CA ILE A 151 15.89 -3.97 5.79
C ILE A 151 16.70 -2.67 5.82
N THR A 152 16.19 -1.69 6.56
CA THR A 152 16.78 -0.37 6.73
C THR A 152 16.94 -0.09 8.22
N LYS A 153 18.07 0.51 8.61
CA LYS A 153 18.36 0.81 10.04
C LYS A 153 17.29 1.67 10.70
N GLN A 154 16.64 2.56 9.95
CA GLN A 154 15.53 3.38 10.44
C GLN A 154 14.50 3.52 9.33
N TYR A 155 13.26 3.10 9.61
CA TYR A 155 12.17 3.21 8.64
C TYR A 155 11.68 4.66 8.52
N SER A 156 11.84 5.22 7.33
CA SER A 156 11.62 6.63 7.04
C SER A 156 10.28 6.88 6.33
N LYS A 157 9.81 8.13 6.38
CA LYS A 157 8.63 8.57 5.60
C LYS A 157 8.82 8.36 4.09
N LYS A 158 10.06 8.39 3.59
CA LYS A 158 10.36 8.16 2.17
C LYS A 158 10.19 6.69 1.80
N GLU A 159 10.63 5.76 2.65
CA GLU A 159 10.42 4.33 2.42
C GLU A 159 8.94 3.95 2.44
N PHE A 160 8.17 4.55 3.34
CA PHE A 160 6.73 4.39 3.34
C PHE A 160 6.08 4.86 2.02
N LYS A 161 6.48 6.05 1.52
CA LYS A 161 5.99 6.55 0.23
C LYS A 161 6.32 5.63 -0.94
N VAL A 162 7.49 4.97 -0.93
CA VAL A 162 7.86 3.98 -1.95
C VAL A 162 6.87 2.80 -1.91
N GLY A 163 6.57 2.27 -0.73
CA GLY A 163 5.57 1.19 -0.56
C GLY A 163 4.19 1.57 -1.08
N VAL A 164 3.72 2.78 -0.74
CA VAL A 164 2.43 3.31 -1.25
C VAL A 164 2.42 3.40 -2.78
N CYS A 165 3.45 3.97 -3.39
CA CYS A 165 3.51 4.11 -4.85
C CYS A 165 3.55 2.73 -5.54
N LEU A 166 4.31 1.78 -4.99
CA LEU A 166 4.39 0.42 -5.52
C LEU A 166 3.04 -0.31 -5.41
N SER A 167 2.36 -0.20 -4.26
CA SER A 167 1.00 -0.74 -4.08
C SER A 167 0.04 -0.21 -5.15
N GLN A 168 -0.01 1.11 -5.33
CA GLN A 168 -0.87 1.75 -6.34
C GLN A 168 -0.52 1.32 -7.77
N LEU A 169 0.76 1.16 -8.08
CA LEU A 169 1.23 0.65 -9.36
C LEU A 169 0.79 -0.78 -9.61
N VAL A 170 0.97 -1.68 -8.62
CA VAL A 170 0.53 -3.08 -8.73
C VAL A 170 -0.98 -3.16 -8.93
N VAL A 171 -1.76 -2.39 -8.17
CA VAL A 171 -3.21 -2.30 -8.35
C VAL A 171 -3.58 -1.77 -9.74
N SER A 172 -2.87 -0.76 -10.24
CA SER A 172 -3.04 -0.27 -11.62
C SER A 172 -2.71 -1.34 -12.67
N MET A 173 -1.73 -2.21 -12.42
CA MET A 173 -1.42 -3.33 -13.31
C MET A 173 -2.50 -4.42 -13.25
N CYS A 174 -3.04 -4.73 -12.07
CA CYS A 174 -4.15 -5.66 -11.90
C CYS A 174 -5.42 -5.18 -12.61
N ASN A 175 -5.70 -3.87 -12.59
CA ASN A 175 -6.78 -3.26 -13.37
C ASN A 175 -6.61 -3.46 -14.89
N GLN A 176 -5.37 -3.51 -15.39
CA GLN A 176 -5.09 -3.72 -16.81
C GLN A 176 -5.07 -5.21 -17.19
N LYS A 177 -4.63 -6.08 -16.27
CA LYS A 177 -4.46 -7.52 -16.46
C LYS A 177 -4.97 -8.27 -15.23
N TYR A 178 -6.22 -8.71 -15.28
CA TYR A 178 -6.91 -9.35 -14.16
C TYR A 178 -6.21 -10.61 -13.62
N ASP A 179 -5.56 -11.39 -14.50
CA ASP A 179 -4.79 -12.59 -14.12
C ASP A 179 -3.68 -12.29 -13.08
N LEU A 180 -3.19 -11.05 -13.03
CA LEU A 180 -2.20 -10.62 -12.05
C LEU A 180 -2.76 -10.59 -10.62
N LEU A 181 -4.04 -10.24 -10.45
CA LEU A 181 -4.72 -10.30 -9.16
C LEU A 181 -4.79 -11.76 -8.67
N LYS A 182 -5.24 -12.66 -9.55
CA LYS A 182 -5.27 -14.09 -9.27
C LYS A 182 -3.87 -14.63 -8.92
N LYS A 183 -2.82 -14.15 -9.60
CA LYS A 183 -1.44 -14.48 -9.25
C LYS A 183 -1.09 -14.04 -7.83
N ILE A 184 -1.50 -12.86 -7.36
CA ILE A 184 -1.25 -12.40 -5.99
C ILE A 184 -1.95 -13.29 -4.95
N PHE A 185 -3.24 -13.60 -5.16
CA PHE A 185 -4.04 -14.39 -4.20
C PHE A 185 -3.73 -15.89 -4.21
N LEU A 186 -3.22 -16.43 -5.33
CA LEU A 186 -2.85 -17.86 -5.44
C LEU A 186 -1.34 -18.12 -5.33
N SER A 187 -0.50 -17.08 -5.37
CA SER A 187 0.92 -17.18 -5.03
C SER A 187 1.27 -17.29 -3.53
N PRO A 188 0.36 -17.17 -2.52
CA PRO A 188 0.72 -17.40 -1.13
C PRO A 188 1.40 -18.74 -0.96
N LYS A 189 2.64 -18.70 -0.50
CA LYS A 189 3.32 -19.90 -0.03
C LYS A 189 2.85 -20.13 1.41
N PRO A 190 2.24 -21.27 1.74
CA PRO A 190 1.74 -21.54 3.10
C PRO A 190 2.83 -21.52 4.18
N THR A 191 4.11 -21.38 3.79
CA THR A 191 5.26 -21.35 4.70
C THR A 191 5.63 -19.95 5.23
N ASP A 192 5.02 -18.86 4.78
CA ASP A 192 5.32 -17.51 5.30
C ASP A 192 4.11 -16.56 5.33
N SER A 193 3.19 -16.80 6.28
CA SER A 193 1.96 -16.02 6.46
C SER A 193 2.20 -14.52 6.65
N ARG A 194 3.33 -14.13 7.26
CA ARG A 194 3.66 -12.71 7.50
C ARG A 194 3.86 -11.96 6.18
N ARG A 195 4.64 -12.52 5.26
CA ARG A 195 4.88 -11.90 3.95
C ARG A 195 3.59 -11.82 3.14
N THR A 196 2.81 -12.89 3.16
CA THR A 196 1.53 -12.94 2.46
C THR A 196 0.56 -11.87 2.98
N ILE A 197 0.33 -11.78 4.29
CA ILE A 197 -0.58 -10.79 4.86
C ILE A 197 -0.05 -9.37 4.63
N ARG A 198 1.27 -9.14 4.72
CA ARG A 198 1.87 -7.84 4.40
C ARG A 198 1.60 -7.41 2.95
N LEU A 199 1.78 -8.33 2.00
CA LEU A 199 1.45 -8.08 0.59
C LEU A 199 -0.04 -7.78 0.44
N LEU A 200 -0.92 -8.62 1.00
CA LEU A 200 -2.36 -8.43 0.90
C LEU A 200 -2.81 -7.09 1.49
N ASN A 201 -2.26 -6.69 2.64
CA ASN A 201 -2.51 -5.36 3.21
C ASN A 201 -2.16 -4.25 2.23
N TRP A 202 -0.98 -4.32 1.59
CA TRP A 202 -0.60 -3.33 0.58
C TRP A 202 -1.56 -3.31 -0.61
N ILE A 203 -1.92 -4.47 -1.15
CA ILE A 203 -2.73 -4.57 -2.36
C ILE A 203 -4.19 -4.17 -2.09
N LEU A 204 -4.81 -4.72 -1.06
CA LEU A 204 -6.21 -4.47 -0.74
C LEU A 204 -6.45 -3.04 -0.24
N LEU A 205 -5.51 -2.48 0.54
CA LEU A 205 -5.57 -1.06 0.90
C LEU A 205 -5.40 -0.17 -0.35
N GLY A 206 -4.52 -0.56 -1.28
CA GLY A 206 -4.38 0.11 -2.58
C GLY A 206 -5.68 0.08 -3.39
N ILE A 207 -6.36 -1.07 -3.46
CA ILE A 207 -7.67 -1.22 -4.12
C ILE A 207 -8.70 -0.27 -3.49
N SER A 208 -8.75 -0.17 -2.16
CA SER A 208 -9.69 0.69 -1.44
C SER A 208 -9.56 2.18 -1.78
N THR A 209 -8.39 2.64 -2.25
CA THR A 209 -8.15 4.05 -2.64
C THR A 209 -8.57 4.41 -4.06
N THR A 210 -8.88 3.43 -4.91
CA THR A 210 -9.18 3.69 -6.31
C THR A 210 -10.68 3.99 -6.49
N THR A 211 -11.04 5.25 -6.68
CA THR A 211 -12.44 5.72 -6.62
C THR A 211 -13.28 5.43 -7.88
N ASP A 212 -12.67 5.25 -9.05
CA ASP A 212 -13.41 5.29 -10.32
C ASP A 212 -13.40 3.98 -11.13
N THR A 213 -12.58 2.99 -10.77
CA THR A 213 -12.37 1.74 -11.55
C THR A 213 -12.31 0.46 -10.70
N SER A 214 -12.56 0.55 -9.39
CA SER A 214 -12.28 -0.51 -8.42
C SER A 214 -13.40 -1.51 -8.19
N THR A 215 -14.63 -1.25 -8.66
CA THR A 215 -15.76 -2.17 -8.40
C THR A 215 -15.48 -3.58 -8.89
N GLU A 216 -14.82 -3.73 -10.05
CA GLU A 216 -14.42 -5.03 -10.59
C GLU A 216 -13.36 -5.68 -9.69
N LEU A 217 -12.24 -5.02 -9.40
CA LEU A 217 -11.19 -5.58 -8.52
C LEU A 217 -11.69 -5.90 -7.11
N ILE A 218 -12.62 -5.11 -6.57
CA ILE A 218 -13.25 -5.37 -5.26
C ILE A 218 -14.09 -6.64 -5.35
N THR A 219 -15.01 -6.73 -6.31
CA THR A 219 -15.88 -7.90 -6.53
C THR A 219 -15.03 -9.17 -6.70
N SER A 220 -14.00 -9.06 -7.52
CA SER A 220 -13.00 -10.06 -7.78
C SER A 220 -12.15 -10.48 -6.59
N SER A 221 -11.87 -9.56 -5.67
CA SER A 221 -11.17 -9.92 -4.43
C SER A 221 -12.03 -10.83 -3.56
N PHE A 222 -13.35 -10.68 -3.59
CA PHE A 222 -14.29 -11.55 -2.87
C PHE A 222 -14.38 -12.97 -3.44
N ASP A 223 -13.97 -13.20 -4.70
CA ASP A 223 -13.82 -14.57 -5.23
C ASP A 223 -12.79 -15.38 -4.42
N PHE A 224 -11.87 -14.70 -3.72
CA PHE A 224 -10.84 -15.29 -2.87
C PHE A 224 -11.16 -15.16 -1.36
N GLN A 225 -12.43 -14.94 -1.00
CA GLN A 225 -12.82 -14.75 0.39
C GLN A 225 -12.47 -15.96 1.26
N ASP A 226 -12.61 -17.18 0.73
CA ASP A 226 -12.36 -18.41 1.49
C ASP A 226 -10.85 -18.53 1.83
N GLU A 227 -9.97 -18.23 0.88
CA GLU A 227 -8.53 -18.19 1.09
C GLU A 227 -8.12 -17.12 2.13
N ILE A 228 -8.77 -15.95 2.10
CA ILE A 228 -8.53 -14.89 3.09
C ILE A 228 -9.01 -15.30 4.48
N MET A 229 -10.18 -15.92 4.58
CA MET A 229 -10.72 -16.43 5.83
C MET A 229 -9.81 -17.51 6.43
N ASP A 230 -9.34 -18.46 5.64
CA ASP A 230 -8.44 -19.52 6.10
C ASP A 230 -7.10 -18.94 6.57
N LEU A 231 -6.50 -18.06 5.76
CA LEU A 231 -5.23 -17.40 6.10
C LEU A 231 -5.32 -16.61 7.40
N LEU A 232 -6.37 -15.79 7.58
CA LEU A 232 -6.57 -15.02 8.80
C LEU A 232 -6.89 -15.92 9.98
N SER A 233 -7.71 -16.94 9.79
CA SER A 233 -8.09 -17.87 10.85
C SER A 233 -6.87 -18.59 11.40
N ASP A 234 -5.91 -18.98 10.56
CA ASP A 234 -4.69 -19.65 11.01
C ASP A 234 -3.64 -18.69 11.56
N SER A 235 -3.52 -17.50 10.99
CA SER A 235 -2.58 -16.47 11.46
C SER A 235 -2.98 -15.94 12.84
N LEU A 236 -4.27 -15.72 13.08
CA LEU A 236 -4.80 -15.25 14.36
C LEU A 236 -4.82 -16.33 15.46
N LYS A 237 -4.57 -17.61 15.13
CA LYS A 237 -4.45 -18.70 16.13
C LYS A 237 -3.04 -18.83 16.73
N HIS A 238 -2.05 -18.11 16.22
CA HIS A 238 -0.67 -18.26 16.69
C HIS A 238 -0.52 -17.80 18.16
N PRO A 239 0.04 -18.64 19.05
CA PRO A 239 0.05 -18.38 20.49
C PRO A 239 1.05 -17.30 20.92
N PHE A 240 0.75 -16.61 22.02
CA PHE A 240 1.63 -15.61 22.67
C PHE A 240 2.92 -16.18 23.28
N ASN A 241 3.02 -17.51 23.39
CA ASN A 241 4.00 -18.19 24.24
C ASN A 241 5.45 -18.18 23.71
N GLU A 242 5.73 -17.48 22.60
CA GLU A 242 7.09 -17.40 22.04
C GLU A 242 8.04 -16.49 22.84
N VAL A 243 7.53 -15.69 23.77
CA VAL A 243 8.35 -14.80 24.62
C VAL A 243 8.96 -15.61 25.77
N VAL A 244 10.06 -16.33 25.49
CA VAL A 244 10.79 -17.18 26.46
C VAL A 244 12.00 -16.46 27.09
N ALA A 245 12.24 -15.18 26.80
CA ALA A 245 13.32 -14.42 27.43
C ALA A 245 12.93 -12.95 27.62
N GLY A 246 13.44 -12.32 28.70
CA GLY A 246 13.03 -10.99 29.17
C GLY A 246 13.05 -9.87 28.14
N ASP A 247 12.27 -8.82 28.45
CA ASP A 247 12.22 -7.49 27.82
C ASP A 247 11.72 -7.34 26.36
N LEU A 248 11.29 -8.41 25.68
CA LEU A 248 10.66 -8.27 24.36
C LEU A 248 9.14 -8.05 24.48
N ASN A 249 8.68 -6.82 24.21
CA ASN A 249 7.26 -6.51 24.02
C ASN A 249 6.72 -7.37 22.85
N TYR A 250 5.60 -8.09 23.09
CA TYR A 250 4.97 -9.02 22.14
C TYR A 250 4.83 -8.43 20.73
N LEU A 251 4.50 -7.14 20.61
CA LEU A 251 4.37 -6.44 19.33
C LEU A 251 5.64 -6.54 18.44
N TYR A 252 6.82 -6.58 19.06
CA TYR A 252 8.13 -6.67 18.38
C TYR A 252 8.63 -8.11 18.26
N THR A 253 7.71 -9.07 18.24
CA THR A 253 8.00 -10.47 17.88
C THR A 253 7.43 -10.78 16.50
N PRO A 254 7.95 -11.80 15.79
CA PRO A 254 7.34 -12.29 14.55
C PRO A 254 5.83 -12.57 14.69
N SER A 255 5.41 -13.18 15.79
CA SER A 255 4.00 -13.50 16.05
C SER A 255 3.16 -12.25 16.34
N GLY A 256 3.69 -11.27 17.06
CA GLY A 256 3.01 -9.98 17.29
C GLY A 256 2.87 -9.14 16.01
N GLU A 257 3.90 -9.13 15.15
CA GLU A 257 3.83 -8.51 13.83
C GLU A 257 2.75 -9.19 12.97
N LEU A 258 2.69 -10.52 12.98
CA LEU A 258 1.68 -11.29 12.26
C LEU A 258 0.26 -10.94 12.73
N ALA A 259 0.05 -10.89 14.05
CA ALA A 259 -1.22 -10.51 14.64
C ALA A 259 -1.61 -9.08 14.22
N TYR A 260 -0.71 -8.11 14.38
CA TYR A 260 -0.96 -6.71 14.02
C TYR A 260 -1.31 -6.55 12.54
N LEU A 261 -0.55 -7.18 11.64
CA LEU A 261 -0.86 -7.21 10.20
C LEU A 261 -2.21 -7.88 9.91
N SER A 262 -2.58 -8.92 10.66
CA SER A 262 -3.88 -9.60 10.51
C SER A 262 -5.04 -8.70 10.92
N PHE A 263 -4.92 -7.93 12.01
CA PHE A 263 -5.92 -6.94 12.42
C PHE A 263 -6.07 -5.82 11.39
N ILE A 264 -4.97 -5.33 10.80
CA ILE A 264 -5.02 -4.36 9.69
C ILE A 264 -5.79 -4.97 8.50
N LEU A 265 -5.51 -6.24 8.15
CA LEU A 265 -6.18 -6.92 7.05
C LEU A 265 -7.69 -7.06 7.29
N VAL A 266 -8.11 -7.41 8.51
CA VAL A 266 -9.52 -7.45 8.92
C VAL A 266 -10.19 -6.09 8.72
N LYS A 267 -9.53 -5.00 9.16
CA LYS A 267 -10.06 -3.64 8.99
C LYS A 267 -10.17 -3.24 7.51
N ILE A 268 -9.13 -3.50 6.70
CA ILE A 268 -9.17 -3.27 5.25
C ILE A 268 -10.31 -4.04 4.62
N TRP A 269 -10.43 -5.33 4.92
CA TRP A 269 -11.47 -6.20 4.37
C TRP A 269 -12.88 -5.70 4.73
N THR A 270 -13.06 -5.16 5.95
CA THR A 270 -14.31 -4.50 6.38
C THR A 270 -14.62 -3.25 5.56
N ILE A 271 -13.62 -2.44 5.17
CA ILE A 271 -13.86 -1.29 4.26
C ILE A 271 -14.32 -1.77 2.88
N LEU A 272 -13.78 -2.89 2.40
CA LEU A 272 -14.12 -3.43 1.08
C LEU A 272 -15.54 -4.02 1.03
N TYR A 273 -16.10 -4.43 2.17
CA TYR A 273 -17.51 -4.80 2.28
C TYR A 273 -18.39 -3.55 2.10
N ASP A 274 -18.91 -3.35 0.88
CA ASP A 274 -20.02 -2.42 0.65
C ASP A 274 -21.32 -2.99 1.25
N HIS A 275 -22.31 -2.13 1.50
CA HIS A 275 -23.62 -2.38 2.14
C HIS A 275 -24.45 -3.54 1.55
N LYS A 276 -23.98 -4.18 0.47
CA LYS A 276 -24.65 -5.28 -0.24
C LYS A 276 -24.08 -6.67 0.07
N ILE A 277 -22.91 -6.76 0.70
CA ILE A 277 -22.22 -8.04 0.92
C ILE A 277 -22.18 -8.31 2.43
N THR A 278 -22.72 -9.46 2.85
CA THR A 278 -22.84 -9.82 4.26
C THR A 278 -21.49 -10.19 4.89
N GLU A 279 -21.00 -9.34 5.79
CA GLU A 279 -19.76 -9.56 6.57
C GLU A 279 -19.84 -10.81 7.50
N ARG A 280 -21.05 -11.28 7.80
CA ARG A 280 -21.29 -12.32 8.83
C ARG A 280 -20.50 -13.61 8.61
N ARG A 281 -20.40 -14.10 7.36
CA ARG A 281 -19.65 -15.34 7.06
C ARG A 281 -18.18 -15.18 7.42
N PHE A 282 -17.60 -14.03 7.07
CA PHE A 282 -16.22 -13.70 7.38
C PHE A 282 -15.96 -13.67 8.88
N TRP A 283 -16.78 -12.95 9.65
CA TRP A 283 -16.64 -12.86 11.10
C TRP A 283 -16.84 -14.19 11.81
N ASN A 284 -17.81 -15.01 11.38
CA ASN A 284 -17.98 -16.36 11.92
C ASN A 284 -16.73 -17.23 11.75
N SER A 285 -15.92 -16.99 10.72
CA SER A 285 -14.68 -17.73 10.49
C SER A 285 -13.54 -17.24 11.39
N ILE A 286 -13.33 -15.92 11.48
CA ILE A 286 -12.14 -15.35 12.15
C ILE A 286 -12.34 -15.13 13.66
N TRP A 287 -13.57 -14.86 14.11
CA TRP A 287 -13.84 -14.55 15.51
C TRP A 287 -13.43 -15.65 16.49
N PRO A 288 -13.67 -16.95 16.23
CA PRO A 288 -13.22 -18.02 17.12
C PRO A 288 -11.72 -17.99 17.39
N SER A 289 -10.91 -17.62 16.39
CA SER A 289 -9.46 -17.51 16.51
C SER A 289 -9.05 -16.33 17.41
N ILE A 290 -9.66 -15.16 17.19
CA ILE A 290 -9.44 -13.96 18.01
C ILE A 290 -9.86 -14.23 19.46
N LYS A 291 -11.06 -14.76 19.65
CA LYS A 291 -11.62 -15.11 20.96
C LYS A 291 -10.70 -16.06 21.73
N LYS A 292 -10.23 -17.13 21.07
CA LYS A 292 -9.33 -18.09 21.69
C LYS A 292 -8.06 -17.44 22.22
N GLN A 293 -7.48 -16.50 21.47
CA GLN A 293 -6.30 -15.76 21.92
C GLN A 293 -6.60 -14.81 23.07
N LEU A 294 -7.67 -14.01 22.98
CA LEU A 294 -8.09 -13.11 24.05
C LEU A 294 -8.22 -13.86 25.38
N PHE A 295 -8.97 -14.97 25.42
CA PHE A 295 -9.09 -15.78 26.62
C PHE A 295 -7.81 -16.51 27.01
N GLY A 296 -7.01 -16.97 26.05
CA GLY A 296 -5.73 -17.61 26.31
C GLY A 296 -4.70 -16.69 26.96
N SER A 297 -4.91 -15.37 26.89
CA SER A 297 -4.06 -14.37 27.53
C SER A 297 -4.50 -13.96 28.95
N ILE A 298 -5.64 -14.47 29.42
CA ILE A 298 -6.13 -14.23 30.78
C ILE A 298 -5.69 -15.40 31.67
N VAL A 299 -5.08 -15.09 32.81
CA VAL A 299 -4.81 -16.08 33.87
C VAL A 299 -5.55 -15.60 35.12
N GLU A 300 -6.40 -16.47 35.67
CA GLU A 300 -7.35 -16.16 36.74
C GLU A 300 -8.30 -15.02 36.36
N ARG A 301 -7.92 -13.76 36.62
CA ARG A 301 -8.68 -12.55 36.31
C ARG A 301 -7.87 -11.46 35.63
N ASP A 302 -6.58 -11.69 35.42
CA ASP A 302 -5.63 -10.69 34.92
C ASP A 302 -5.14 -11.04 33.52
N VAL A 303 -5.05 -10.02 32.68
CA VAL A 303 -4.42 -10.11 31.36
C VAL A 303 -2.91 -10.17 31.55
N GLN A 304 -2.30 -11.23 31.02
CA GLN A 304 -0.85 -11.37 31.04
C GLN A 304 -0.18 -10.21 30.28
N PRO A 305 1.01 -9.74 30.70
CA PRO A 305 1.69 -8.60 30.06
C PRO A 305 1.84 -8.74 28.53
N ASN A 306 2.11 -9.94 28.04
CA ASN A 306 2.25 -10.22 26.61
C ASN A 306 0.90 -10.19 25.86
N GLY A 307 -0.21 -10.40 26.57
CA GLY A 307 -1.56 -10.34 26.05
C GLY A 307 -2.09 -8.92 25.86
N ILE A 308 -1.56 -7.94 26.62
CA ILE A 308 -2.02 -6.55 26.60
C ILE A 308 -2.05 -5.99 25.18
N ALA A 309 -0.96 -6.15 24.43
CA ALA A 309 -0.88 -5.65 23.06
C ALA A 309 -1.94 -6.25 22.12
N TYR A 310 -2.32 -7.52 22.30
CA TYR A 310 -3.36 -8.16 21.50
C TYR A 310 -4.76 -7.67 21.88
N TRP A 311 -5.00 -7.45 23.17
CA TRP A 311 -6.22 -6.78 23.64
C TRP A 311 -6.33 -5.36 23.08
N GLU A 312 -5.22 -4.61 23.04
CA GLU A 312 -5.19 -3.28 22.43
C GLU A 312 -5.54 -3.34 20.94
N MET A 313 -4.98 -4.28 20.18
CA MET A 313 -5.37 -4.51 18.78
C MET A 313 -6.88 -4.81 18.63
N PHE A 314 -7.44 -5.60 19.54
CA PHE A 314 -8.87 -5.92 19.55
C PHE A 314 -9.74 -4.71 19.90
N MET A 315 -9.35 -3.90 20.88
CA MET A 315 -10.06 -2.65 21.24
C MET A 315 -9.98 -1.61 20.12
N ASP A 316 -8.84 -1.52 19.44
CA ASP A 316 -8.67 -0.68 18.25
C ASP A 316 -9.52 -1.17 17.08
N LEU A 317 -9.69 -2.49 16.94
CA LEU A 317 -10.62 -3.09 15.98
C LEU A 317 -12.08 -2.72 16.32
N ILE A 318 -12.51 -2.85 17.58
CA ILE A 318 -13.84 -2.42 18.03
C ILE A 318 -14.06 -0.95 17.67
N THR A 319 -13.09 -0.09 17.99
CA THR A 319 -13.16 1.35 17.69
C THR A 319 -13.32 1.57 16.19
N PHE A 320 -12.49 0.91 15.38
CA PHE A 320 -12.55 1.01 13.93
C PHE A 320 -13.91 0.58 13.37
N LEU A 321 -14.47 -0.54 13.83
CA LEU A 321 -15.76 -1.05 13.35
C LEU A 321 -16.92 -0.11 13.69
N HIS A 322 -16.89 0.52 14.87
CA HIS A 322 -17.85 1.56 15.22
C HIS A 322 -17.73 2.78 14.32
N LEU A 323 -16.49 3.21 13.99
CA LEU A 323 -16.27 4.34 13.08
C LEU A 323 -16.64 4.02 11.63
N ASN A 324 -16.51 2.76 11.22
CA ASN A 324 -16.95 2.29 9.90
C ASN A 324 -18.48 2.15 9.81
N GLY A 325 -19.16 2.01 10.96
CA GLY A 325 -20.58 1.71 11.02
C GLY A 325 -20.89 0.26 10.59
N SER A 326 -20.02 -0.69 10.91
CA SER A 326 -20.25 -2.12 10.59
C SER A 326 -21.33 -2.73 11.49
N ASP A 327 -22.28 -3.44 10.89
CA ASP A 327 -23.36 -4.13 11.59
C ASP A 327 -22.89 -5.26 12.52
N ILE A 328 -21.65 -5.72 12.33
CA ILE A 328 -21.03 -6.77 13.14
C ILE A 328 -20.89 -6.33 14.59
N VAL A 329 -20.69 -5.04 14.83
CA VAL A 329 -20.68 -4.47 16.19
C VAL A 329 -21.96 -4.83 16.93
N TRP A 330 -23.11 -4.73 16.26
CA TRP A 330 -24.40 -5.08 16.86
C TRP A 330 -24.55 -6.58 17.06
N LEU A 331 -24.13 -7.38 16.07
CA LEU A 331 -24.24 -8.84 16.14
C LEU A 331 -23.45 -9.45 17.30
N TYR A 332 -22.25 -8.91 17.59
CA TYR A 332 -21.39 -9.41 18.66
C TYR A 332 -21.41 -8.54 19.92
N SER A 333 -22.22 -7.48 19.96
CA SER A 333 -22.29 -6.51 21.06
C SER A 333 -22.41 -7.17 22.44
N GLN A 334 -23.35 -8.10 22.61
CA GLN A 334 -23.57 -8.80 23.89
C GLN A 334 -22.34 -9.60 24.32
N GLU A 335 -21.73 -10.35 23.40
CA GLU A 335 -20.55 -11.16 23.69
C GLU A 335 -19.35 -10.27 24.01
N TRP A 336 -19.07 -9.26 23.19
CA TRP A 336 -17.95 -8.35 23.39
C TRP A 336 -18.09 -7.51 24.67
N CYS A 337 -19.31 -7.03 25.00
CA CYS A 337 -19.56 -6.36 26.27
C CYS A 337 -19.28 -7.29 27.45
N THR A 338 -19.78 -8.53 27.42
CA THR A 338 -19.55 -9.51 28.51
C THR A 338 -18.07 -9.76 28.73
N ILE A 339 -17.30 -9.85 27.64
CA ILE A 339 -15.85 -10.07 27.67
C ILE A 339 -15.10 -8.85 28.23
N LEU A 340 -15.51 -7.63 27.88
CA LEU A 340 -14.90 -6.40 28.39
C LEU A 340 -15.28 -6.16 29.85
N ASP A 341 -16.53 -6.41 30.22
CA ASP A 341 -17.05 -6.28 31.58
C ASP A 341 -16.32 -7.24 32.53
N SER A 342 -15.90 -8.44 32.07
CA SER A 342 -15.13 -9.37 32.92
C SER A 342 -13.70 -8.91 33.22
N LEU A 343 -13.20 -7.87 32.54
CA LEU A 343 -11.91 -7.25 32.81
C LEU A 343 -12.01 -6.00 33.70
N ILE A 344 -13.22 -5.47 33.91
CA ILE A 344 -13.48 -4.31 34.75
C ILE A 344 -13.78 -4.82 36.16
N HIS A 345 -12.77 -4.86 37.02
CA HIS A 345 -12.94 -5.23 38.42
C HIS A 345 -13.27 -4.00 39.27
N GLU A 346 -14.17 -4.15 40.24
CA GLU A 346 -14.32 -3.16 41.32
C GLU A 346 -13.07 -3.23 42.20
N GLU A 347 -12.36 -2.10 42.36
CA GLU A 347 -11.09 -2.01 43.07
C GLU A 347 -11.22 -2.45 44.54
N GLU A 348 -10.87 -3.70 44.85
CA GLU A 348 -10.50 -4.08 46.21
C GLU A 348 -9.03 -4.51 46.25
N SER A 349 -8.18 -3.58 46.71
CA SER A 349 -6.97 -3.83 47.52
C SER A 349 -5.57 -4.02 46.89
N THR A 350 -5.28 -3.50 45.70
CA THR A 350 -3.88 -3.34 45.24
C THR A 350 -3.68 -2.04 44.48
N ILE A 351 -2.60 -1.31 44.79
CA ILE A 351 -2.22 -0.08 44.08
C ILE A 351 -1.86 -0.47 42.63
N PRO A 352 -2.65 -0.07 41.61
CA PRO A 352 -2.38 -0.45 40.24
C PRO A 352 -1.14 0.31 39.73
N THR A 353 -0.31 -0.36 38.94
CA THR A 353 0.79 0.28 38.22
C THR A 353 0.24 1.22 37.14
N ASN A 354 0.98 2.27 36.76
CA ASN A 354 0.54 3.22 35.73
C ASN A 354 0.13 2.55 34.40
N SER A 355 0.80 1.45 34.01
CA SER A 355 0.47 0.68 32.80
C SER A 355 -0.84 -0.11 32.91
N SER A 356 -1.16 -0.62 34.11
CA SER A 356 -2.43 -1.32 34.38
C SER A 356 -3.62 -0.33 34.33
N MET A 357 -3.43 0.89 34.84
CA MET A 357 -4.43 1.95 34.76
C MET A 357 -4.70 2.40 33.32
N GLU A 358 -3.66 2.56 32.50
CA GLU A 358 -3.82 2.94 31.09
C GLU A 358 -4.59 1.87 30.30
N PHE A 359 -4.27 0.58 30.53
CA PHE A 359 -4.97 -0.53 29.92
C PHE A 359 -6.45 -0.57 30.32
N LEU A 360 -6.75 -0.46 31.62
CA LEU A 360 -8.12 -0.44 32.12
C LEU A 360 -8.94 0.74 31.55
N HIS A 361 -8.32 1.91 31.43
CA HIS A 361 -8.96 3.06 30.78
C HIS A 361 -9.29 2.79 29.30
N LYS A 362 -8.43 2.07 28.56
CA LYS A 362 -8.73 1.65 27.18
C LYS A 362 -9.88 0.65 27.14
N VAL A 363 -9.94 -0.30 28.08
CA VAL A 363 -11.05 -1.27 28.21
C VAL A 363 -12.37 -0.55 28.46
N GLN A 364 -12.41 0.36 29.45
CA GLN A 364 -13.59 1.16 29.77
C GLN A 364 -14.03 2.02 28.57
N LYS A 365 -13.09 2.64 27.87
CA LYS A 365 -13.37 3.41 26.66
C LYS A 365 -14.02 2.54 25.58
N ALA A 366 -13.42 1.38 25.26
CA ALA A 366 -13.99 0.46 24.27
C ALA A 366 -15.38 -0.04 24.68
N ARG A 367 -15.57 -0.35 25.97
CA ARG A 367 -16.86 -0.78 26.51
C ARG A 367 -17.95 0.28 26.41
N SER A 368 -17.61 1.55 26.65
CA SER A 368 -18.56 2.67 26.56
C SER A 368 -19.03 2.96 25.12
N MET A 369 -18.32 2.48 24.10
CA MET A 369 -18.73 2.66 22.71
C MET A 369 -20.03 1.91 22.38
N PHE A 370 -20.30 0.80 23.06
CA PHE A 370 -21.53 0.01 22.87
C PHE A 370 -22.78 0.66 23.48
N ASP A 371 -22.61 1.66 24.34
CA ASP A 371 -23.73 2.40 24.93
C ASP A 371 -24.32 3.43 23.94
N ASN A 372 -23.59 3.73 22.85
CA ASN A 372 -23.97 4.68 21.82
C ASN A 372 -24.00 4.02 20.43
N PRO A 373 -24.85 4.48 19.50
CA PRO A 373 -24.84 3.95 18.14
C PRO A 373 -23.53 4.30 17.40
N PRO A 374 -23.07 3.45 16.46
CA PRO A 374 -21.88 3.69 15.65
C PRO A 374 -21.91 5.05 14.91
N LEU A 375 -20.82 5.82 15.02
CA LEU A 375 -20.65 7.08 14.30
C LEU A 375 -19.93 6.83 12.98
N LYS A 376 -20.66 6.80 11.86
CA LYS A 376 -20.07 6.55 10.55
C LYS A 376 -19.19 7.72 10.09
N VAL A 377 -17.89 7.48 10.01
CA VAL A 377 -16.88 8.39 9.46
C VAL A 377 -16.76 8.19 7.94
N GLN A 378 -16.23 9.18 7.22
CA GLN A 378 -15.93 9.04 5.80
C GLN A 378 -14.85 7.96 5.56
N ASN A 379 -15.07 7.10 4.55
CA ASN A 379 -14.13 6.02 4.21
C ASN A 379 -12.71 6.53 3.94
N ASP A 380 -12.55 7.70 3.32
CA ASP A 380 -11.22 8.30 3.06
C ASP A 380 -10.41 8.54 4.35
N MET A 381 -11.09 8.91 5.45
CA MET A 381 -10.43 9.09 6.75
C MET A 381 -10.01 7.75 7.36
N LEU A 382 -10.85 6.72 7.22
CA LEU A 382 -10.55 5.36 7.69
C LEU A 382 -9.39 4.75 6.90
N ILE A 383 -9.37 4.93 5.58
CA ILE A 383 -8.27 4.52 4.70
C ILE A 383 -6.98 5.27 5.07
N ALA A 384 -7.05 6.57 5.33
CA ALA A 384 -5.89 7.34 5.79
C ALA A 384 -5.34 6.83 7.13
N GLN A 385 -6.22 6.47 8.07
CA GLN A 385 -5.84 5.81 9.32
C GLN A 385 -5.15 4.46 9.07
N LEU A 386 -5.69 3.63 8.18
CA LEU A 386 -5.07 2.34 7.84
C LEU A 386 -3.69 2.49 7.20
N TYR A 387 -3.44 3.54 6.43
CA TYR A 387 -2.08 3.84 5.97
C TYR A 387 -1.14 4.22 7.12
N LEU A 388 -1.61 4.90 8.17
CA LEU A 388 -0.81 5.15 9.36
C LEU A 388 -0.50 3.86 10.12
N GLU A 389 -1.49 2.97 10.27
CA GLU A 389 -1.28 1.65 10.87
C GLU A 389 -0.32 0.80 10.04
N MET A 390 -0.43 0.83 8.71
CA MET A 390 0.49 0.14 7.80
C MET A 390 1.91 0.70 7.88
N ARG A 391 2.06 2.02 8.03
CA ARG A 391 3.37 2.64 8.26
C ARG A 391 4.01 2.12 9.54
N GLU A 392 3.21 1.96 10.58
CA GLU A 392 3.66 1.44 11.87
C GLU A 392 4.02 -0.04 11.77
N ALA A 393 3.23 -0.86 11.06
CA ALA A 393 3.57 -2.26 10.80
C ALA A 393 4.93 -2.40 10.09
N MET A 394 5.21 -1.50 9.14
CA MET A 394 6.50 -1.49 8.46
C MET A 394 7.67 -1.04 9.34
N ARG A 395 7.43 -0.13 10.29
CA ARG A 395 8.42 0.24 11.31
C ARG A 395 8.76 -0.98 12.18
N ILE A 396 7.74 -1.67 12.69
CA ILE A 396 7.87 -2.90 13.49
C ILE A 396 8.67 -3.96 12.72
N TYR A 397 8.32 -4.21 11.45
CA TYR A 397 9.06 -5.13 10.56
C TYR A 397 10.57 -4.81 10.51
N CYS A 398 10.93 -3.54 10.31
CA CYS A 398 12.33 -3.13 10.24
C CYS A 398 13.07 -3.34 11.56
N GLU A 399 12.42 -3.09 12.70
CA GLU A 399 13.02 -3.25 14.03
C GLU A 399 13.25 -4.73 14.37
N ILE A 400 12.26 -5.60 14.13
CA ILE A 400 12.38 -7.06 14.27
C ILE A 400 13.52 -7.59 13.39
N SER A 401 13.58 -7.12 12.14
CA SER A 401 14.58 -7.60 11.18
C SER A 401 15.98 -7.08 11.47
N SER A 402 16.10 -5.91 12.11
CA SER A 402 17.40 -5.32 12.47
C SER A 402 17.98 -5.98 13.73
N SER A 403 17.17 -6.25 14.76
CA SER A 403 17.62 -6.95 15.98
C SER A 403 18.06 -8.39 15.69
N GLY A 404 17.40 -9.07 14.75
CA GLY A 404 17.83 -10.39 14.27
C GLY A 404 19.20 -10.39 13.59
N VAL A 405 19.60 -9.30 12.94
CA VAL A 405 20.91 -9.17 12.28
C VAL A 405 22.03 -8.89 13.28
N GLU A 406 21.76 -8.10 14.32
CA GLU A 406 22.74 -7.81 15.39
C GLU A 406 23.05 -9.07 16.22
N SER A 407 22.03 -9.82 16.63
CA SER A 407 22.22 -11.09 17.36
C SER A 407 22.96 -12.18 16.55
N PHE A 408 22.86 -12.17 15.22
CA PHE A 408 23.60 -13.09 14.35
C PHE A 408 25.08 -12.71 14.21
N ASN A 409 25.41 -11.42 14.29
CA ASN A 409 26.78 -10.94 14.24
C ASN A 409 27.52 -11.14 15.57
N GLU A 410 26.82 -11.02 16.71
CA GLU A 410 27.40 -11.32 18.03
C GLU A 410 27.73 -12.80 18.24
N ARG A 411 26.97 -13.72 17.63
CA ARG A 411 27.27 -15.17 17.69
C ARG A 411 28.42 -15.63 16.78
N ARG A 412 29.01 -14.72 16.00
CA ARG A 412 30.15 -14.98 15.09
C ARG A 412 31.47 -14.37 15.57
N LEU A 413 31.43 -13.59 16.65
CA LEU A 413 32.60 -13.13 17.40
C LEU A 413 32.81 -14.05 18.59
#